data_AF-A0A0C1EK53-F1
#
_entry.id   AF-A0A0C1EK53-F1
#
_cell.length_a   1.000
_cell.length_b   1.000
_cell.length_c   1.000
_cell.angle_alpha   90.00
_cell.angle_beta   90.00
_cell.angle_gamma   90.00
#
_symmetry.space_group_name_H-M   'P 1'
#
loop_
_entity.id
_entity.type
_entity.pdbx_description
1 polymer ?
#
loop_
_entity_poly.entity_id
_entity_poly.type
_entity_poly.pdbx_seq_one_letter_code
_entity_poly.pdbx_strand_id
1 'polypeptide(L)'
;MLKFLTDLFKPEAPKAQPITSETSMSFASIEVGPFLTRLANNPRFGLPANFAASIADEVPGLARDATRRWKADGGFDGAPVELVIEVFMNGTDAPDLTFFSSQAAIEEIERELTAFAEAMEG
;
A
#
# COMPACT_ATOMS: atom_id res chain seq x y z
N MET A 1 -23.70 40.87 7.74
CA MET A 1 -22.41 40.24 8.14
C MET A 1 -22.70 38.90 8.77
N LEU A 2 -22.83 37.81 7.99
CA LEU A 2 -23.14 36.48 8.55
C LEU A 2 -22.49 35.33 7.75
N LYS A 3 -21.37 35.60 7.06
CA LYS A 3 -20.61 34.59 6.28
C LYS A 3 -19.25 34.25 6.90
N PHE A 4 -18.83 34.96 7.94
CA PHE A 4 -17.50 34.79 8.56
C PHE A 4 -17.46 33.77 9.71
N LEU A 5 -18.61 33.39 10.28
CA LEU A 5 -18.66 32.46 11.42
C LEU A 5 -18.72 30.98 11.00
N THR A 6 -19.05 30.68 9.75
CA THR A 6 -19.16 29.30 9.25
C THR A 6 -17.83 28.71 8.78
N ASP A 7 -16.83 29.53 8.43
CA ASP A 7 -15.50 29.04 8.03
C ASP A 7 -14.61 28.67 9.23
N LEU A 8 -14.90 29.16 10.44
CA LEU A 8 -14.08 28.91 11.63
C LEU A 8 -14.22 27.48 12.20
N PHE A 9 -15.28 26.78 11.81
CA PHE A 9 -15.59 25.41 12.27
C PHE A 9 -15.42 24.38 11.16
N LYS A 10 -14.58 24.64 10.16
CA LYS A 10 -14.15 23.57 9.26
C LYS A 10 -13.15 22.71 10.05
N PRO A 11 -13.49 21.48 10.48
CA PRO A 11 -12.51 20.62 11.11
C PRO A 11 -11.35 20.47 10.13
N GLU A 12 -10.13 20.76 10.60
CA GLU A 12 -8.93 20.49 9.83
C GLU A 12 -8.98 19.01 9.43
N ALA A 13 -8.86 18.72 8.14
CA ALA A 13 -8.94 17.36 7.66
C ALA A 13 -7.89 16.53 8.43
N PRO A 14 -8.26 15.38 9.02
CA PRO A 14 -7.32 14.60 9.80
C PRO A 14 -6.11 14.26 8.93
N LYS A 15 -4.91 14.59 9.43
CA LYS A 15 -3.65 14.32 8.75
C LYS A 15 -3.36 12.83 8.78
N ALA A 16 -2.77 12.31 7.70
CA ALA A 16 -2.32 10.93 7.65
C ALA A 16 -1.39 10.62 8.83
N GLN A 17 -1.54 9.43 9.41
CA GLN A 17 -0.63 8.95 10.45
C GLN A 17 0.81 8.90 9.89
N PRO A 18 1.83 9.23 10.71
CA PRO A 18 3.21 9.13 10.27
C PRO A 18 3.57 7.68 9.91
N ILE A 19 4.48 7.51 8.95
CA ILE A 19 5.11 6.23 8.68
C ILE A 19 6.02 5.91 9.89
N THR A 20 5.76 4.77 10.54
CA THR A 20 6.50 4.33 11.73
C THR A 20 7.05 2.91 11.60
N SER A 21 6.64 2.18 10.57
CA SER A 21 6.90 0.75 10.45
C SER A 21 7.00 0.34 8.98
N GLU A 22 7.63 -0.81 8.75
CA GLU A 22 7.76 -1.42 7.44
C GLU A 22 7.66 -2.95 7.53
N THR A 23 7.28 -3.59 6.43
CA THR A 23 7.36 -5.05 6.24
C THR A 23 7.70 -5.33 4.78
N SER A 24 8.28 -6.50 4.48
CA SER A 24 8.72 -6.84 3.14
C SER A 24 8.60 -8.32 2.83
N MET A 25 8.41 -8.66 1.56
CA MET A 25 8.40 -10.04 1.07
C MET A 25 8.89 -10.11 -0.37
N SER A 26 9.55 -11.22 -0.72
CA SER A 26 9.91 -11.54 -2.10
C SER A 26 8.73 -12.21 -2.81
N PHE A 27 8.47 -11.83 -4.05
CA PHE A 27 7.35 -12.35 -4.85
C PHE A 27 7.86 -12.92 -6.17
N ALA A 28 7.10 -13.84 -6.77
CA ALA A 28 7.16 -14.00 -8.21
C ALA A 28 6.44 -12.81 -8.89
N SER A 29 6.92 -12.35 -10.05
CA SER A 29 6.32 -11.20 -10.75
C SER A 29 4.82 -11.38 -11.04
N ILE A 30 4.41 -12.62 -11.32
CA ILE A 30 3.00 -12.97 -11.56
C ILE A 30 2.11 -12.87 -10.31
N GLU A 31 2.69 -12.86 -9.11
CA GLU A 31 1.98 -12.83 -7.83
C GLU A 31 1.73 -11.41 -7.32
N VAL A 32 2.52 -10.43 -7.79
CA VAL A 32 2.42 -9.03 -7.36
C VAL A 32 1.02 -8.46 -7.60
N GLY A 33 0.48 -8.64 -8.81
CA GLY A 33 -0.86 -8.15 -9.15
C GLY A 33 -1.97 -8.76 -8.28
N PRO A 34 -2.05 -10.10 -8.17
CA PRO A 34 -2.98 -10.78 -7.26
C PRO A 34 -2.87 -10.31 -5.81
N PHE A 35 -1.65 -10.21 -5.26
CA PHE A 35 -1.45 -9.76 -3.88
C PHE A 35 -1.94 -8.32 -3.67
N LEU A 36 -1.54 -7.39 -4.54
CA LEU A 36 -1.94 -5.99 -4.41
C LEU A 36 -3.46 -5.80 -4.61
N THR A 37 -4.08 -6.60 -5.48
CA THR A 37 -5.54 -6.61 -5.66
C THR A 37 -6.25 -7.10 -4.40
N ARG A 38 -5.73 -8.16 -3.77
CA ARG A 38 -6.24 -8.66 -2.48
C ARG A 38 -6.11 -7.60 -1.39
N LEU A 39 -4.95 -6.96 -1.28
CA LEU A 39 -4.72 -5.88 -0.31
C LEU A 39 -5.67 -4.70 -0.52
N ALA A 40 -5.89 -4.27 -1.77
CA ALA A 40 -6.82 -3.20 -2.09
C ALA A 40 -8.29 -3.55 -1.80
N ASN A 41 -8.64 -4.83 -1.80
CA ASN A 41 -9.98 -5.32 -1.46
C ASN A 41 -10.16 -5.64 0.03
N ASN A 42 -9.10 -5.57 0.84
CA ASN A 42 -9.22 -5.76 2.28
C ASN A 42 -10.07 -4.60 2.85
N PRO A 43 -11.20 -4.90 3.54
CA PRO A 43 -12.17 -3.89 3.96
C PRO A 43 -11.65 -2.91 5.01
N ARG A 44 -10.51 -3.22 5.66
CA ARG A 44 -9.84 -2.31 6.59
C ARG A 44 -9.08 -1.22 5.87
N PHE A 45 -8.69 -1.47 4.62
CA PHE A 45 -7.98 -0.51 3.80
C PHE A 45 -8.93 0.28 2.91
N GLY A 46 -8.68 1.58 2.81
CA GLY A 46 -9.32 2.49 1.87
C GLY A 46 -8.31 3.02 0.86
N LEU A 47 -7.77 2.15 0.00
CA LEU A 47 -6.77 2.54 -1.00
C LEU A 47 -7.42 3.15 -2.25
N PRO A 48 -6.71 4.02 -3.00
CA PRO A 48 -7.20 4.52 -4.28
C PRO A 48 -7.49 3.37 -5.26
N ALA A 49 -8.62 3.45 -5.97
CA ALA A 49 -9.14 2.36 -6.81
C ALA A 49 -8.13 1.80 -7.83
N ASN A 50 -7.23 2.64 -8.35
CA ASN A 50 -6.25 2.23 -9.36
C ASN A 50 -4.86 1.98 -8.79
N PHE A 51 -4.66 2.04 -7.46
CA PHE A 51 -3.33 1.96 -6.87
C PHE A 51 -2.68 0.60 -7.12
N ALA A 52 -3.40 -0.49 -6.85
CA ALA A 52 -2.92 -1.85 -7.10
C ALA A 52 -2.63 -2.09 -8.59
N ALA A 53 -3.56 -1.69 -9.47
CA ALA A 53 -3.41 -1.86 -10.92
C ALA A 53 -2.20 -1.08 -11.46
N SER A 54 -2.01 0.17 -11.02
CA SER A 54 -0.88 1.00 -11.45
C SER A 54 0.47 0.35 -11.14
N ILE A 55 0.61 -0.29 -9.98
CA ILE A 55 1.86 -0.98 -9.61
C ILE A 55 2.00 -2.27 -10.43
N ALA A 56 0.94 -3.08 -10.50
CA ALA A 56 0.95 -4.35 -11.21
C ALA A 56 1.27 -4.20 -12.71
N ASP A 57 0.80 -3.12 -13.35
CA ASP A 57 1.07 -2.83 -14.76
C ASP A 57 2.51 -2.37 -15.01
N GLU A 58 3.13 -1.71 -14.02
CA GLU A 58 4.46 -1.13 -14.18
C GLU A 58 5.61 -2.08 -13.77
N VAL A 59 5.37 -2.98 -12.82
CA VAL A 59 6.39 -3.93 -12.32
C VAL A 59 7.01 -4.79 -13.42
N PRO A 60 6.26 -5.40 -14.36
CA PRO A 60 6.83 -6.20 -15.46
C PRO A 60 7.77 -5.41 -16.39
N GLY A 61 7.65 -4.08 -16.42
CA GLY A 61 8.50 -3.21 -17.24
C GLY A 61 9.76 -2.72 -16.53
N LEU A 62 9.95 -3.04 -15.26
CA LEU A 62 11.12 -2.60 -14.49
C LEU A 62 12.37 -3.39 -14.93
N ALA A 63 13.47 -2.65 -15.12
CA ALA A 63 14.77 -3.26 -15.37
C ALA A 63 15.28 -3.99 -14.11
N ARG A 64 16.14 -4.98 -14.29
CA ARG A 64 16.88 -5.59 -13.19
C ARG A 64 17.63 -4.52 -12.38
N ASP A 65 17.69 -4.70 -11.08
CA ASP A 65 18.29 -3.78 -10.10
C ASP A 65 17.61 -2.40 -10.02
N ALA A 66 16.47 -2.22 -10.72
CA ALA A 66 15.68 -1.00 -10.59
C ALA A 66 14.90 -1.01 -9.27
N THR A 67 14.88 0.15 -8.63
CA THR A 67 14.00 0.44 -7.49
C THR A 67 12.95 1.45 -7.92
N ARG A 68 11.70 1.20 -7.54
CA ARG A 68 10.62 2.17 -7.74
C ARG A 68 9.73 2.24 -6.52
N ARG A 69 9.24 3.45 -6.22
CA ARG A 69 8.32 3.71 -5.11
C ARG A 69 7.02 4.32 -5.62
N TRP A 70 5.92 3.84 -5.06
CA TRP A 70 4.60 4.44 -5.20
C TRP A 70 4.10 4.84 -3.83
N LYS A 71 3.46 6.00 -3.75
CA LYS A 71 2.86 6.54 -2.54
C LYS A 71 1.37 6.71 -2.77
N ALA A 72 0.57 6.30 -1.80
CA ALA A 72 -0.85 6.53 -1.74
C ALA A 72 -1.24 7.13 -0.39
N ASP A 73 -2.08 8.16 -0.46
CA ASP A 73 -2.88 8.59 0.67
C ASP A 73 -4.16 7.76 0.67
N GLY A 74 -4.39 7.01 1.74
CA GLY A 74 -5.51 6.08 1.87
C GLY A 74 -6.14 6.11 3.26
N GLY A 75 -6.90 5.06 3.57
CA GLY A 75 -7.46 4.83 4.90
C GLY A 75 -7.06 3.48 5.49
N PHE A 76 -6.98 3.41 6.81
CA PHE A 76 -6.91 2.18 7.58
C PHE A 76 -7.87 2.27 8.78
N ASP A 77 -8.84 1.35 8.88
CA ASP A 77 -9.91 1.36 9.90
C ASP A 77 -10.61 2.72 10.04
N GLY A 78 -10.82 3.41 8.92
CA GLY A 78 -11.46 4.73 8.88
C GLY A 78 -10.57 5.92 9.29
N ALA A 79 -9.30 5.68 9.65
CA ALA A 79 -8.31 6.74 9.87
C ALA A 79 -7.47 6.98 8.60
N PRO A 80 -7.08 8.23 8.30
CA PRO A 80 -6.19 8.50 7.17
C PRO A 80 -4.79 7.93 7.43
N VAL A 81 -4.24 7.28 6.42
CA VAL A 81 -2.92 6.65 6.47
C VAL A 81 -2.15 6.93 5.19
N GLU A 82 -0.84 7.03 5.30
CA GLU A 82 0.08 7.04 4.16
C GLU A 82 0.60 5.61 3.96
N LEU A 83 0.48 5.10 2.73
CA LEU A 83 1.08 3.82 2.32
C LEU A 83 2.11 4.09 1.22
N VAL A 84 3.35 3.65 1.46
CA VAL A 84 4.39 3.63 0.44
C VAL A 84 4.71 2.17 0.12
N ILE A 85 4.77 1.84 -1.16
CA ILE A 85 5.23 0.55 -1.66
C ILE A 85 6.50 0.80 -2.45
N GLU A 86 7.60 0.18 -2.04
CA GLU A 86 8.83 0.07 -2.80
C GLU A 86 8.89 -1.29 -3.46
N VAL A 87 9.23 -1.33 -4.74
CA VAL A 87 9.59 -2.54 -5.45
C VAL A 87 11.06 -2.44 -5.81
N PHE A 88 11.83 -3.47 -5.47
CA PHE A 88 13.18 -3.69 -5.95
C PHE A 88 13.21 -4.93 -6.84
N MET A 89 13.67 -4.78 -8.09
CA MET A 89 13.82 -5.91 -9.02
C MET A 89 15.10 -6.69 -8.75
N ASN A 90 15.04 -7.65 -7.82
CA ASN A 90 16.17 -8.49 -7.41
C ASN A 90 16.54 -9.55 -8.48
N GLY A 91 15.63 -9.82 -9.42
CA GLY A 91 15.87 -10.68 -10.58
C GLY A 91 14.85 -10.41 -11.68
N THR A 92 14.93 -11.15 -12.79
CA THR A 92 14.01 -10.98 -13.93
C THR A 92 12.55 -11.18 -13.55
N ASP A 93 12.27 -12.09 -12.60
CA ASP A 93 10.91 -12.44 -12.19
C ASP A 93 10.73 -12.43 -10.66
N ALA A 94 11.64 -11.82 -9.92
CA ALA A 94 11.69 -11.85 -8.45
C ALA A 94 11.70 -10.44 -7.83
N PRO A 95 10.59 -9.70 -7.89
CA PRO A 95 10.47 -8.42 -7.20
C PRO A 95 10.40 -8.61 -5.68
N ASP A 96 11.20 -7.83 -4.95
CA ASP A 96 11.05 -7.64 -3.51
C ASP A 96 10.14 -6.42 -3.27
N LEU A 97 9.04 -6.64 -2.55
CA LEU A 97 8.10 -5.58 -2.18
C LEU A 97 8.31 -5.20 -0.73
N THR A 98 8.56 -3.92 -0.47
CA THR A 98 8.62 -3.33 0.87
C THR A 98 7.48 -2.34 1.04
N PHE A 99 6.73 -2.48 2.12
CA PHE A 99 5.60 -1.63 2.48
C PHE A 99 6.00 -0.76 3.66
N PHE A 100 5.66 0.53 3.61
CA PHE A 100 5.88 1.48 4.70
C PHE A 100 4.57 2.18 5.05
N SER A 101 4.21 2.18 6.33
CA SER A 101 2.97 2.81 6.81
C SER A 101 2.99 2.99 8.34
N SER A 102 1.83 3.22 8.95
CA SER A 102 1.67 3.12 10.40
C SER A 102 1.82 1.67 10.86
N GLN A 103 2.20 1.46 12.12
CA GLN A 103 2.38 0.12 12.68
C GLN A 103 1.14 -0.78 12.49
N ALA A 104 -0.06 -0.24 12.77
CA ALA A 104 -1.30 -1.02 12.66
C ALA A 104 -1.60 -1.47 11.22
N ALA A 105 -1.33 -0.61 10.24
CA ALA A 105 -1.47 -0.96 8.83
C ALA A 105 -0.42 -2.02 8.41
N ILE A 106 0.82 -1.89 8.87
CA ILE A 106 1.89 -2.85 8.58
C ILE A 106 1.61 -4.23 9.17
N GLU A 107 1.12 -4.32 10.40
CA GLU A 107 0.74 -5.60 11.02
C GLU A 107 -0.39 -6.30 10.24
N GLU A 108 -1.31 -5.54 9.65
CA GLU A 108 -2.34 -6.10 8.78
C GLU A 108 -1.78 -6.54 7.43
N ILE A 109 -0.87 -5.77 6.84
CA ILE A 109 -0.17 -6.16 5.61
C ILE A 109 0.63 -7.45 5.85
N GLU A 110 1.31 -7.58 6.98
CA GLU A 110 2.05 -8.79 7.35
C GLU A 110 1.13 -10.02 7.49
N ARG A 111 -0.07 -9.83 8.05
CA ARG A 111 -1.11 -10.87 8.07
C ARG A 111 -1.54 -11.28 6.66
N GLU A 112 -1.78 -10.31 5.78
CA GLU A 112 -2.14 -10.58 4.38
C GLU A 112 -1.00 -11.25 3.60
N LEU A 113 0.25 -10.86 3.84
CA LEU A 113 1.44 -11.49 3.25
C LEU A 113 1.53 -12.96 3.64
N THR A 114 1.41 -13.25 4.95
CA THR A 114 1.43 -14.62 5.48
C THR A 114 0.31 -15.46 4.88
N ALA A 115 -0.93 -14.93 4.91
CA ALA A 115 -2.09 -15.64 4.39
C ALA A 115 -2.11 -15.75 2.86
N PHE A 116 -1.34 -14.93 2.13
CA PHE A 116 -1.15 -15.08 0.69
C PHE A 116 -0.11 -16.18 0.41
N ALA A 117 1.02 -16.17 1.12
CA ALA A 117 2.04 -17.21 1.01
C ALA A 117 1.47 -18.61 1.27
N GLU A 118 0.70 -18.76 2.36
CA GLU A 118 0.03 -20.03 2.70
C GLU A 118 -0.95 -20.50 1.62
N ALA A 119 -1.62 -19.57 0.92
CA ALA A 119 -2.56 -19.90 -0.15
C ALA A 119 -1.86 -20.33 -1.45
N MET A 120 -0.61 -19.93 -1.66
CA MET A 120 0.18 -20.28 -2.85
C MET A 120 0.88 -21.64 -2.72
N GLU A 121 1.14 -22.09 -1.49
CA GLU A 121 1.75 -23.40 -1.19
C GLU A 121 0.74 -24.57 -1.19
N GLY A 122 -0.57 -24.29 -1.29
CA GLY A 122 -1.66 -25.27 -1.14
C GLY A 122 -2.34 -25.71 -2.43
#